data_AF-A0A6G4N0G0-F1
#
_entry.id   AF-A0A6G4N0G0-F1
#
_cell.length_a   1.000
_cell.length_b   1.000
_cell.length_c   1.000
_cell.angle_alpha   90.00
_cell.angle_beta   90.00
_cell.angle_gamma   90.00
#
_symmetry.space_group_name_H-M   'P 1'
#
loop_
_entity.id
_entity.type
_entity.pdbx_description
1 polymer ?
#
loop_
_entity_poly.entity_id
_entity_poly.type
_entity_poly.pdbx_seq_one_letter_code
_entity_poly.pdbx_strand_id
1 'polypeptide(L)' 'MAIAKKCDRCGKFHEIYNKNDDSSNINSLVTANADEYNKRYNQKLINLCPDCKDSFFNWMKKR' A
#
# COMPACT_ATOMS: atom_id res chain seq x y z
N MET A 1 0.69 -23.88 -1.34
CA MET A 1 0.43 -23.00 -2.51
C MET A 1 0.90 -21.60 -2.13
N ALA A 2 1.87 -21.04 -2.84
CA ALA A 2 2.29 -19.66 -2.61
C ALA A 2 1.23 -18.73 -3.23
N ILE A 3 0.56 -17.91 -2.41
CA ILE A 3 -0.34 -16.88 -2.93
C ILE A 3 0.52 -15.71 -3.36
N ALA A 4 0.52 -15.39 -4.66
CA ALA A 4 1.18 -14.23 -5.20
C ALA A 4 0.17 -13.08 -5.35
N LYS A 5 0.55 -11.88 -4.89
CA LYS A 5 -0.21 -10.64 -5.10
C LYS A 5 0.46 -9.80 -6.19
N LYS A 6 -0.35 -9.09 -6.97
CA LYS A 6 0.14 -8.11 -7.94
C LYS A 6 0.31 -6.76 -7.26
N CYS A 7 1.46 -6.12 -7.46
CA CYS A 7 1.70 -4.73 -7.04
C CYS A 7 0.97 -3.77 -7.98
N ASP A 8 0.15 -2.89 -7.43
CA ASP A 8 -0.64 -1.91 -8.19
C ASP A 8 0.22 -0.77 -8.77
N ARG A 9 1.43 -0.55 -8.23
CA ARG A 9 2.37 0.47 -8.73
C ARG A 9 3.24 0.00 -9.88
N CYS A 10 3.94 -1.14 -9.72
CA CYS A 10 4.93 -1.61 -10.70
C CYS A 10 4.49 -2.83 -11.51
N GLY A 11 3.32 -3.40 -11.21
CA GLY A 11 2.77 -4.56 -11.91
C GLY A 11 3.42 -5.90 -11.60
N LYS A 12 4.53 -5.93 -10.86
CA LYS A 12 5.22 -7.17 -10.46
C LYS A 12 4.38 -7.99 -9.50
N PHE A 13 4.47 -9.31 -9.62
CA PHE A 13 3.95 -10.23 -8.62
C PHE A 13 4.96 -10.41 -7.49
N HIS A 14 4.45 -10.51 -6.27
CA HIS A 14 5.26 -10.74 -5.08
C HIS A 14 4.53 -11.69 -4.12
N GLU A 15 5.29 -12.36 -3.25
CA GLU A 15 4.70 -13.17 -2.19
C GLU A 15 4.00 -12.30 -1.14
N ILE A 16 3.03 -12.86 -0.43
CA ILE A 16 2.44 -12.21 0.74
C ILE A 16 3.51 -12.11 1.84
N TYR A 17 3.94 -10.88 2.13
CA TYR A 17 4.98 -10.59 3.13
C TYR A 17 4.45 -10.01 4.45
N ASN A 18 3.17 -9.65 4.53
CA ASN A 18 2.49 -9.33 5.79
C ASN A 18 1.31 -10.29 5.96
N LYS A 19 1.51 -11.34 6.78
CA LYS A 19 0.54 -12.44 7.01
C LYS A 19 -0.22 -12.32 8.33
N ASN A 20 0.26 -11.52 9.28
CA ASN A 20 -0.22 -11.50 10.67
C ASN A 20 -0.80 -10.15 11.11
N ASP A 21 -1.32 -9.36 10.16
CA ASP A 21 -1.80 -8.00 10.41
C ASP A 21 -0.81 -7.14 11.20
N ASP A 22 0.46 -7.24 10.82
CA ASP A 22 1.54 -6.50 11.47
C ASP A 22 1.48 -5.03 11.02
N SER A 23 1.03 -4.16 11.92
CA SER A 23 0.92 -2.72 11.69
C SER A 23 2.27 -2.05 11.35
N SER A 24 3.39 -2.66 11.72
CA SER A 24 4.73 -2.15 11.37
C SER A 24 5.14 -2.49 9.93
N ASN A 25 4.46 -3.44 9.29
CA ASN A 25 4.75 -3.93 7.95
C ASN A 25 3.66 -3.55 6.94
N ILE A 26 3.45 -2.25 6.77
CA ILE A 26 2.43 -1.70 5.87
C ILE A 26 2.58 -2.28 4.46
N ASN A 27 1.59 -3.01 3.94
CA ASN A 27 1.66 -3.62 2.61
C ASN A 27 0.82 -2.91 1.54
N SER A 28 0.01 -1.95 1.96
CA SER A 28 -0.97 -1.30 1.11
C SER A 28 -1.21 0.13 1.56
N LEU A 29 -1.66 0.98 0.65
CA LEU A 29 -2.10 2.34 0.91
C LEU A 29 -3.60 2.46 0.73
N VAL A 30 -4.22 3.32 1.53
CA VAL A 30 -5.58 3.80 1.30
C VAL A 30 -5.46 5.30 1.06
N THR A 31 -5.66 5.74 -0.17
CA THR A 31 -5.75 7.16 -0.47
C THR A 31 -6.98 7.73 0.22
N ALA A 32 -6.92 8.93 0.78
CA ALA A 32 -8.10 9.63 1.28
C ALA A 32 -8.35 10.89 0.44
N ASN A 33 -9.58 11.11 -0.01
CA ASN A 33 -10.08 12.37 -0.52
C ASN A 33 -11.15 12.91 0.43
N ALA A 34 -11.20 14.22 0.55
CA ALA A 34 -12.24 14.96 1.25
C ALA A 34 -12.80 15.99 0.27
N ASP A 35 -14.13 16.11 0.20
CA ASP A 35 -14.78 17.21 -0.50
C ASP A 35 -14.76 18.50 0.36
N GLU A 36 -15.40 19.56 -0.12
CA GLU A 36 -15.50 20.84 0.61
C GLU A 36 -16.15 20.71 2.01
N TYR A 37 -16.88 19.61 2.26
CA TYR A 37 -17.51 19.29 3.53
C TYR A 37 -16.77 18.21 4.33
N ASN A 38 -15.54 17.87 3.93
CA ASN A 38 -14.76 16.77 4.49
C ASN A 38 -15.43 15.39 4.42
N LYS A 39 -16.37 15.16 3.48
CA LYS A 39 -16.93 13.83 3.27
C LYS A 39 -15.92 12.95 2.58
N ARG A 40 -15.71 11.77 3.16
CA ARG A 40 -14.79 10.75 2.64
C ARG A 40 -15.54 9.83 1.67
N TYR A 41 -15.01 9.64 0.47
CA TYR A 41 -15.46 8.59 -0.45
C TYR A 41 -14.77 7.26 -0.13
N ASN A 42 -15.40 6.13 -0.45
CA ASN A 42 -14.73 4.85 -0.37
C ASN A 42 -13.62 4.77 -1.41
N GLN A 43 -12.37 4.74 -0.95
CA GLN A 43 -11.21 4.65 -1.82
C GLN A 43 -10.75 3.19 -1.98
N LYS A 44 -10.19 2.87 -3.15
CA LYS A 44 -9.61 1.56 -3.41
C LYS A 44 -8.33 1.38 -2.61
N LEU A 45 -8.12 0.16 -2.11
CA LEU A 45 -6.85 -0.28 -1.54
C LEU A 45 -5.81 -0.38 -2.66
N ILE A 46 -4.62 0.19 -2.45
CA ILE A 46 -3.48 0.11 -3.37
C ILE A 46 -2.44 -0.81 -2.75
N ASN A 47 -2.27 -2.02 -3.28
CA ASN A 47 -1.28 -3.00 -2.81
C ASN A 47 0.10 -2.67 -3.39
N LEU A 48 1.13 -2.74 -2.55
CA LEU A 48 2.51 -2.49 -2.95
C LEU A 48 3.36 -3.75 -2.74
N CYS A 49 4.35 -3.95 -3.62
CA CYS A 49 5.45 -4.86 -3.34
C CYS A 49 6.43 -4.21 -2.34
N PRO A 50 7.33 -5.00 -1.71
CA PRO A 50 8.32 -4.47 -0.76
C PRO A 50 9.13 -3.29 -1.31
N ASP A 51 9.65 -3.40 -2.53
CA ASP A 51 10.45 -2.33 -3.16
C ASP A 51 9.66 -1.02 -3.30
N CYS A 52 8.40 -1.11 -3.72
CA CYS A 52 7.53 0.05 -3.92
C CYS A 52 7.11 0.66 -2.58
N LYS A 53 6.83 -0.18 -1.58
CA LYS A 53 6.57 0.22 -0.20
C LYS A 53 7.77 1.01 0.34
N ASP A 54 8.96 0.43 0.31
CA ASP A 54 10.16 1.02 0.89
C ASP A 54 10.55 2.30 0.18
N SER A 55 10.47 2.33 -1.17
CA SER A 55 10.69 3.55 -1.94
C SER A 55 9.74 4.68 -1.52
N PHE A 56 8.44 4.39 -1.34
CA PHE A 56 7.46 5.38 -0.94
C PHE A 56 7.71 5.91 0.48
N PHE A 57 7.94 5.03 1.46
CA PHE A 57 8.19 5.46 2.84
C PHE A 57 9.53 6.16 3.01
N ASN A 58 10.56 5.77 2.25
CA ASN A 58 11.83 6.48 2.22
C ASN A 58 11.68 7.89 1.65
N TRP A 59 10.88 8.06 0.60
CA TRP A 59 10.54 9.40 0.09
C TRP A 59 9.78 10.22 1.14
N MET A 60 8.78 9.66 1.82
CA MET A 60 8.02 10.35 2.87
C MET A 60 8.89 10.80 4.07
N LYS A 61 9.92 10.03 4.42
CA LYS A 61 10.83 10.33 5.53
C LYS A 61 11.88 11.39 5.19
N LYS A 62 12.23 11.56 3.92
CA LYS A 62 13.13 12.62 3.45
C LYS A 62 12.36 13.95 3.43
N ARG A 63 12.30 14.62 4.58
CA ARG A 63 11.86 16.02 4.69
C ARG A 63 13.02 16.97 4.53
#